data_AF-A0A4S1E6M9-F1
#
_entry.id   AF-A0A4S1E6M9-F1
#
_cell.length_a   1.000
_cell.length_b   1.000
_cell.length_c   1.000
_cell.angle_alpha   90.00
_cell.angle_beta   90.00
_cell.angle_gamma   90.00
#
_symmetry.space_group_name_H-M   'P 1'
#
loop_
_entity.id
_entity.type
_entity.pdbx_description
1 polymer ?
#
loop_
_entity_poly.entity_id
_entity_poly.type
_entity_poly.pdbx_seq_one_letter_code
_entity_poly.pdbx_strand_id
1 'polypeptide(L)'
;MAITFEQKIYTPEALASAVERGELPRPLVFTNGVFDILHRGHVSYLDAASQLGASLVVAINTDASVRRLGKGDDRPLNGEQDRAALLAA
;
A
#
# COMPACT_ATOMS: atom_id res chain seq x y z
N MET A 1 -13.73 -6.97 -18.60
CA MET A 1 -13.46 -5.55 -18.29
C MET A 1 -12.24 -5.54 -17.38
N ALA A 2 -11.18 -4.78 -17.70
CA ALA A 2 -9.98 -4.77 -16.86
C ALA A 2 -10.21 -3.85 -15.65
N ILE A 3 -9.83 -4.30 -14.45
CA ILE A 3 -9.89 -3.51 -13.23
C ILE A 3 -8.70 -2.55 -13.26
N THR A 4 -8.95 -1.26 -13.51
CA THR A 4 -7.89 -0.31 -13.81
C THR A 4 -7.03 0.04 -12.61
N PHE A 5 -7.55 0.01 -11.39
CA PHE A 5 -6.76 0.35 -10.21
C PHE A 5 -5.70 -0.69 -9.86
N GLU A 6 -5.87 -1.95 -10.27
CA GLU A 6 -4.93 -3.04 -9.99
C GLU A 6 -3.57 -2.82 -10.66
N GLN A 7 -3.49 -1.96 -11.68
CA GLN A 7 -2.22 -1.53 -12.29
C GLN A 7 -1.29 -0.80 -11.30
N LYS A 8 -1.82 -0.33 -10.15
CA LYS A 8 -1.03 0.30 -9.09
C LYS A 8 -0.43 -0.71 -8.11
N ILE A 9 -0.76 -2.01 -8.23
CA ILE A 9 -0.28 -3.05 -7.33
C ILE A 9 0.96 -3.71 -7.94
N TYR A 10 2.07 -3.64 -7.21
CA TYR A 10 3.36 -4.20 -7.62
C TYR A 10 3.84 -5.28 -6.65
N THR A 11 4.54 -6.28 -7.15
CA THR A 11 5.48 -7.04 -6.31
C THR A 11 6.70 -6.17 -5.99
N PRO A 12 7.46 -6.46 -4.91
CA PRO A 12 8.67 -5.71 -4.59
C PRO A 12 9.68 -5.65 -5.76
N GLU A 13 9.85 -6.76 -6.49
CA GLU A 13 10.76 -6.86 -7.62
C GLU A 13 10.26 -6.01 -8.80
N ALA A 14 8.96 -6.10 -9.12
CA ALA A 14 8.37 -5.31 -10.20
C ALA A 14 8.43 -3.80 -9.90
N LEU A 15 8.20 -3.41 -8.65
CA LEU A 15 8.34 -2.01 -8.21
C LEU A 15 9.79 -1.54 -8.33
N ALA A 16 10.76 -2.34 -7.87
CA ALA A 16 12.17 -2.01 -7.97
C ALA A 16 12.56 -1.77 -9.44
N SER A 17 12.16 -2.67 -10.34
CA SER A 17 12.42 -2.50 -11.77
C SER A 17 11.73 -1.26 -12.36
N ALA A 18 10.50 -0.93 -11.94
CA ALA A 18 9.81 0.30 -12.38
C ALA A 18 10.54 1.58 -11.91
N VAL A 19 11.07 1.56 -10.68
CA VAL A 19 11.88 2.66 -10.13
C VAL A 19 13.21 2.80 -10.89
N GLU A 20 13.87 1.70 -11.23
CA GLU A 20 15.10 1.68 -12.02
C GLU A 20 14.88 2.20 -13.45
N ARG A 21 13.75 1.85 -14.07
CA ARG A 21 13.34 2.35 -15.40
C ARG A 21 12.87 3.81 -15.38
N GLY A 22 12.72 4.42 -14.21
CA GLY A 22 12.26 5.81 -14.07
C GLY A 22 10.77 6.00 -14.38
N GLU A 23 9.96 4.95 -14.23
CA GLU A 23 8.50 4.99 -14.50
C GLU A 23 7.72 5.73 -13.42
N LEU A 24 8.32 5.94 -12.24
CA LEU A 24 7.72 6.66 -11.12
C LEU A 24 8.35 8.06 -10.98
N PRO A 25 7.55 9.14 -11.10
CA PRO A 25 8.01 10.50 -10.85
C PRO A 25 8.66 10.66 -9.47
N ARG A 26 9.75 11.43 -9.42
CA ARG A 26 10.47 11.76 -8.18
C ARG A 26 10.12 13.18 -7.69
N PRO A 27 10.16 13.45 -6.37
CA PRO A 27 10.61 12.54 -5.30
C PRO A 27 9.57 11.48 -4.94
N LEU A 28 10.06 10.28 -4.59
CA LEU A 28 9.25 9.17 -4.11
C LEU A 28 9.00 9.33 -2.62
N VAL A 29 7.74 9.23 -2.20
CA VAL A 29 7.33 9.12 -0.81
C VAL A 29 7.01 7.67 -0.53
N PHE A 30 7.43 7.17 0.64
CA PHE A 30 7.20 5.80 1.06
C PHE A 30 6.56 5.77 2.44
N THR A 31 5.58 4.89 2.60
CA THR A 31 5.03 4.52 3.91
C THR A 31 4.62 3.05 3.92
N ASN A 32 4.36 2.50 5.10
CA ASN A 32 3.86 1.15 5.24
C ASN A 32 2.77 1.04 6.32
N GLY A 33 1.95 0.00 6.24
CA GLY A 33 0.97 -0.28 7.28
C GLY A 33 0.12 -1.52 6.98
N VAL A 34 -0.74 -1.84 7.95
CA VAL A 34 -1.72 -2.92 7.80
C VAL A 34 -2.90 -2.48 6.94
N PHE A 35 -3.48 -1.32 7.26
CA PHE A 35 -4.67 -0.77 6.57
C PHE A 35 -5.85 -1.76 6.49
N ASP A 36 -6.13 -2.46 7.59
CA ASP A 36 -7.16 -3.51 7.67
C ASP A 36 -8.57 -2.97 7.43
N ILE A 37 -8.96 -1.94 8.18
CA ILE A 37 -10.20 -1.19 7.96
C ILE A 37 -9.80 0.27 7.73
N LEU A 38 -10.11 0.78 6.53
CA LEU A 38 -9.88 2.19 6.22
C LEU A 38 -10.86 3.09 6.96
N HIS A 39 -10.35 4.22 7.42
CA HIS A 39 -11.13 5.27 8.08
C HIS A 39 -10.53 6.63 7.74
N ARG A 40 -11.22 7.72 8.09
CA ARG A 40 -10.80 9.10 7.80
C ARG A 40 -9.32 9.37 8.13
N GLY A 41 -8.84 8.92 9.29
CA GLY A 41 -7.44 9.08 9.67
C GLY A 41 -6.43 8.53 8.65
N HIS A 42 -6.68 7.35 8.05
CA HIS A 42 -5.79 6.78 7.04
C HIS A 42 -5.77 7.60 5.76
N VAL A 43 -6.94 8.00 5.25
CA VAL A 43 -7.00 8.76 3.99
C VAL A 43 -6.46 10.18 4.15
N SER A 44 -6.70 10.83 5.30
CA SER A 44 -6.07 12.13 5.60
C SER A 44 -4.55 12.02 5.74
N TYR A 45 -4.06 10.92 6.32
CA TYR A 45 -2.64 10.64 6.42
C TYR A 45 -1.99 10.39 5.04
N LEU A 46 -2.61 9.57 4.20
CA LEU A 46 -2.11 9.23 2.87
C LEU A 46 -2.16 10.43 1.92
N ASP A 47 -3.21 11.27 2.01
CA ASP A 47 -3.29 12.54 1.29
C ASP A 47 -2.12 13.45 1.67
N ALA A 48 -1.89 13.68 2.97
CA ALA A 48 -0.75 14.47 3.43
C ALA A 48 0.60 13.88 2.98
N ALA A 49 0.77 12.56 3.02
CA ALA A 49 1.98 11.90 2.52
C ALA A 49 2.17 12.10 1.01
N SER A 50 1.09 11.98 0.22
CA SER A 50 1.13 12.15 -1.24
C SER A 50 1.59 13.54 -1.66
N GLN A 51 1.29 14.57 -0.86
CA GLN A 51 1.67 15.96 -1.14
C GLN A 51 3.17 16.24 -0.94
N LEU A 52 3.92 15.33 -0.29
CA LEU A 52 5.36 15.49 -0.04
C LEU A 52 6.23 15.08 -1.24
N GLY A 53 5.64 14.55 -2.32
CA GLY A 53 6.39 14.20 -3.51
C GLY A 53 5.54 13.98 -4.74
N ALA A 54 6.15 13.39 -5.76
CA ALA A 54 5.51 13.18 -7.06
C ALA A 54 4.88 11.78 -7.20
N SER A 55 5.28 10.85 -6.33
CA SER A 55 4.71 9.50 -6.24
C SER A 55 4.66 9.03 -4.79
N LEU A 56 3.56 8.38 -4.39
CA LEU A 56 3.42 7.72 -3.09
C LEU A 56 3.40 6.20 -3.27
N VAL A 57 4.33 5.51 -2.60
CA VAL A 57 4.37 4.05 -2.48
C VAL A 57 3.90 3.66 -1.10
N VAL A 58 2.90 2.78 -1.03
CA VAL A 58 2.37 2.23 0.23
C VAL A 58 2.67 0.74 0.29
N ALA A 59 3.55 0.33 1.20
CA ALA A 59 3.84 -1.07 1.46
C ALA A 59 2.84 -1.68 2.44
N ILE A 60 2.32 -2.86 2.09
CA ILE A 60 1.31 -3.57 2.88
C ILE A 60 1.96 -4.68 3.67
N ASN A 61 1.70 -4.72 4.98
CA ASN A 61 2.13 -5.85 5.79
C ASN A 61 1.42 -7.13 5.33
N THR A 62 2.18 -8.22 5.15
CA THR A 62 1.62 -9.55 4.87
C THR A 62 0.78 -10.04 6.05
N ASP A 63 -0.16 -10.94 5.81
CA ASP A 63 -1.00 -11.50 6.88
C ASP A 63 -0.17 -12.17 7.97
N ALA A 64 0.91 -12.85 7.57
CA ALA A 64 1.89 -13.42 8.50
C ALA A 64 2.63 -12.36 9.33
N SER A 65 2.97 -11.21 8.74
CA SER A 65 3.59 -10.09 9.46
C SER A 65 2.63 -9.50 10.49
N VAL A 66 1.35 -9.32 10.13
CA VAL A 66 0.33 -8.76 11.03
C VAL A 66 0.10 -9.65 12.25
N ARG A 67 -0.04 -10.96 12.06
CA ARG A 67 -0.25 -11.92 13.16
C ARG A 67 0.89 -11.91 14.17
N ARG A 68 2.13 -11.71 13.73
CA ARG A 68 3.31 -11.61 14.62
C ARG A 68 3.31 -10.37 15.52
N LEU A 69 2.51 -9.33 15.21
CA LEU A 69 2.43 -8.11 16.02
C LEU A 69 1.64 -8.30 17.33
N GLY A 70 1.06 -9.48 17.58
CA GLY A 70 0.45 -9.83 18.87
C GLY A 70 -0.84 -9.07 19.19
N LYS A 71 -1.54 -8.56 18.17
CA LYS A 71 -2.77 -7.76 18.32
C LYS A 71 -4.07 -8.58 18.30
N GLY A 72 -3.97 -9.88 18.58
CA GLY A 72 -5.08 -10.85 18.58
C GLY A 72 -5.08 -11.77 17.36
N ASP A 73 -5.54 -13.00 17.55
CA ASP A 73 -5.50 -14.08 16.53
C ASP A 73 -6.46 -13.84 15.36
N ASP A 74 -7.48 -12.99 15.57
CA ASP A 74 -8.50 -12.65 14.57
C ASP A 74 -8.04 -11.57 13.57
N ARG A 75 -6.77 -11.13 13.62
CA ARG A 75 -6.23 -10.09 12.73
C ARG A 75 -5.22 -10.64 11.71
N PRO A 76 -5.22 -10.12 10.47
CA PRO A 76 -6.11 -9.09 9.94
C PRO A 76 -7.50 -9.65 9.59
N LEU A 77 -8.52 -8.78 9.58
CA LEU A 77 -9.88 -9.13 9.15
C LEU A 77 -9.95 -9.32 7.63
N ASN A 78 -9.22 -8.49 6.89
CA ASN A 78 -9.10 -8.56 5.44
C ASN A 78 -7.70 -9.07 5.04
N GLY A 79 -7.66 -9.96 4.04
CA GLY A 79 -6.39 -10.49 3.54
C GLY A 79 -5.51 -9.41 2.90
N GLU A 80 -4.22 -9.70 2.71
CA GLU A 80 -3.27 -8.74 2.13
C GLU A 80 -3.69 -8.21 0.75
N GLN A 81 -4.32 -9.04 -0.08
CA GLN A 81 -4.78 -8.65 -1.41
C GLN A 81 -5.96 -7.67 -1.34
N ASP A 82 -6.92 -7.89 -0.44
CA ASP A 82 -8.08 -7.00 -0.27
C ASP A 82 -7.64 -5.62 0.25
N ARG A 83 -6.69 -5.61 1.19
CA ARG A 83 -6.11 -4.37 1.75
C ARG A 83 -5.32 -3.60 0.68
N ALA A 84 -4.56 -4.30 -0.16
CA ALA A 84 -3.86 -3.69 -1.29
C ALA A 84 -4.85 -3.12 -2.32
N ALA A 85 -5.92 -3.85 -2.66
CA ALA A 85 -6.94 -3.41 -3.59
C ALA A 85 -7.64 -2.13 -3.11
N LEU A 86 -8.02 -2.06 -1.82
CA LEU A 86 -8.65 -0.86 -1.26
C LEU A 86 -7.75 0.37 -1.27
N LEU A 87 -6.44 0.22 -1.12
CA LEU A 87 -5.51 1.34 -1.21
C LEU A 87 -5.18 1.73 -2.65
N ALA A 88 -5.27 0.77 -3.57
CA ALA A 88 -5.02 1.00 -4.99
C ALA A 88 -6.20 1.70 -5.69
N ALA A 89 -7.44 1.50 -5.25
CA ALA A 89 -8.63 2.17 -5.79
C ALA A 89 -8.52 3.70 -5.70
#